data_AF-A0A0K0FD68-F1
#
_entry.id   AF-A0A0K0FD68-F1
#
_cell.length_a   1.000
_cell.length_b   1.000
_cell.length_c   1.000
_cell.angle_alpha   90.00
_cell.angle_beta   90.00
_cell.angle_gamma   90.00
#
_symmetry.space_group_name_H-M   'P 1'
#
loop_
_entity.id
_entity.type
_entity.pdbx_description
1 polymer ?
#
loop_
_entity_poly.entity_id
_entity_poly.type
_entity_poly.pdbx_seq_one_letter_code
_entity_poly.pdbx_strand_id
1 'polypeptide(L)'
;MERQSRITEIQDKHESCNMSSRNHIIFGTKGEGGFLLMNKHKNIQNLYVNQMFYYFDSFNNSEKIKKPCGIIKIYGNSPNIQIKPYESTFEAPKVGNYHKINLLDTNQQTIEVVLDMAGNVKYYQGEKINLKRMKYVKGEPDVIENYATSITSNFTINGYEIVELIYYSPLKNSYHKISKLYYFVPSEKNFIIKEEIISYFQNNTSIKPNCSIYYLNIEYLDFVDYNGTKGSIQTLNSTDGIKGKFKIDKTSIIFDEMEDGKTTISCTYKTLDGSITTTTRFVMMDMIVKLGSNKQQLPNDTRFFSTSTTQKSRTMEKGVDNVGNKAIKQTEIFLGISMLLLLFILQM
;
A
#
# COMPACT_ATOMS: atom_id res chain seq x y z
N MET A 1 0.21 -3.29 -36.92
CA MET A 1 1.14 -2.82 -35.88
C MET A 1 1.85 -4.03 -35.33
N GLU A 2 3.17 -4.09 -35.52
CA GLU A 2 4.00 -5.20 -35.05
C GLU A 2 4.61 -4.88 -33.68
N ARG A 3 4.81 -5.89 -32.83
CA ARG A 3 5.64 -5.75 -31.62
C ARG A 3 7.01 -6.35 -31.82
N GLN A 4 8.05 -5.59 -31.50
CA GLN A 4 9.45 -6.03 -31.63
C GLN A 4 10.19 -5.90 -30.31
N SER A 5 11.03 -6.90 -29.99
CA SER A 5 11.94 -6.83 -28.83
C SER A 5 13.11 -5.91 -29.18
N ARG A 6 13.16 -4.73 -28.57
CA ARG A 6 14.13 -3.67 -28.85
C ARG A 6 14.43 -2.86 -27.59
N ILE A 7 15.72 -2.81 -27.25
CA ILE A 7 16.22 -2.14 -26.04
C ILE A 7 17.15 -0.96 -26.33
N THR A 8 17.91 -1.01 -27.43
CA THR A 8 18.92 0.01 -27.77
C THR A 8 18.96 0.35 -29.27
N GLU A 9 18.13 -0.29 -30.09
CA GLU A 9 18.15 -0.11 -31.54
C GLU A 9 16.77 -0.34 -32.16
N ILE A 10 16.58 0.15 -33.38
CA ILE A 10 15.44 -0.14 -34.25
C ILE A 10 15.98 -0.45 -35.64
N GLN A 11 15.21 -1.19 -36.45
CA GLN A 11 15.56 -1.37 -37.86
C GLN A 11 15.40 -0.04 -38.59
N ASP A 12 16.32 0.26 -39.51
CA ASP A 12 16.26 1.41 -40.41
C ASP A 12 15.25 1.22 -41.55
N LYS A 13 14.81 -0.03 -41.76
CA LYS A 13 13.79 -0.41 -42.72
C LYS A 13 12.67 -1.22 -42.09
N HIS A 14 11.51 -1.20 -42.75
CA HIS A 14 10.35 -2.00 -42.37
C HIS A 14 9.79 -2.75 -43.59
N GLU A 15 9.46 -4.03 -43.44
CA GLU A 15 9.04 -4.90 -44.56
C GLU A 15 7.76 -4.44 -45.26
N SER A 16 6.83 -3.82 -44.51
CA SER A 16 5.61 -3.22 -45.06
C SER A 16 5.84 -1.91 -45.83
N CYS A 17 7.05 -1.37 -45.81
CA CYS A 17 7.46 -0.18 -46.56
C CYS A 17 8.25 -0.58 -47.80
N ASN A 18 8.46 0.35 -48.74
CA ASN A 18 9.24 0.04 -49.94
C ASN A 18 10.73 -0.19 -49.57
N MET A 19 11.14 -1.47 -49.56
CA MET A 19 12.50 -1.90 -49.23
C MET A 19 13.56 -1.39 -50.20
N SER A 20 13.15 -1.05 -51.43
CA SER A 20 14.00 -0.49 -52.49
C SER A 20 14.32 0.98 -52.26
N SER A 21 13.56 1.68 -51.39
CA SER A 21 13.88 3.04 -51.01
C SER A 21 15.20 3.07 -50.24
N ARG A 22 16.02 4.09 -50.50
CA ARG A 22 17.35 4.20 -49.88
C ARG A 22 17.23 4.46 -48.37
N ASN A 23 16.29 5.31 -47.94
CA ASN A 23 16.09 5.68 -46.54
C ASN A 23 14.58 5.84 -46.22
N HIS A 24 14.08 5.10 -45.22
CA HIS A 24 12.78 5.38 -44.60
C HIS A 24 12.91 6.55 -43.61
N ILE A 25 11.89 7.42 -43.57
CA ILE A 25 11.79 8.45 -42.54
C ILE A 25 11.11 7.81 -41.33
N ILE A 26 11.73 7.91 -40.16
CA ILE A 26 11.22 7.26 -38.95
C ILE A 26 10.95 8.29 -37.86
N PHE A 27 9.73 8.27 -37.33
CA PHE A 27 9.35 9.06 -36.15
C PHE A 27 9.10 8.15 -34.95
N GLY A 28 9.76 8.42 -33.83
CA GLY A 28 9.51 7.77 -32.55
C GLY A 28 8.60 8.62 -31.65
N THR A 29 7.71 8.01 -30.89
CA THR A 29 6.94 8.73 -29.86
C THR A 29 7.85 9.19 -28.73
N LYS A 30 7.54 10.34 -28.12
CA LYS A 30 8.17 10.80 -26.88
C LYS A 30 7.33 10.39 -25.66
N GLY A 31 7.98 10.19 -24.51
CA GLY A 31 7.29 9.87 -23.25
C GLY A 31 6.35 10.97 -22.78
N GLU A 32 6.67 12.24 -23.04
CA GLU A 32 5.86 13.44 -22.72
C GLU A 32 4.76 13.74 -23.76
N GLY A 33 4.64 12.90 -24.79
CA GLY A 33 3.76 13.14 -25.94
C GLY A 33 4.48 13.81 -27.13
N GLY A 34 3.90 13.64 -28.31
CA GLY A 34 4.50 14.08 -29.58
C GLY A 34 5.51 13.09 -30.16
N PHE A 35 6.27 13.57 -31.15
CA PHE A 35 7.15 12.73 -31.98
C PHE A 35 8.56 13.33 -32.09
N LEU A 36 9.55 12.45 -32.31
CA LEU A 36 10.93 12.79 -32.60
C LEU A 36 11.36 12.12 -33.91
N LEU A 37 11.98 12.89 -34.80
CA LEU A 37 12.62 12.33 -35.99
C LEU A 37 13.86 11.53 -35.57
N MET A 38 13.94 10.27 -35.99
CA MET A 38 15.02 9.36 -35.64
C MET A 38 16.18 9.50 -36.61
N ASN A 39 17.24 10.20 -36.18
CA ASN A 39 18.47 10.37 -36.96
C ASN A 39 19.49 9.24 -36.76
N LYS A 40 19.25 8.35 -35.79
CA LYS A 40 20.10 7.19 -35.45
C LYS A 40 19.20 5.98 -35.22
N HIS A 41 19.66 4.82 -35.69
CA HIS A 41 18.92 3.56 -35.57
C HIS A 41 19.59 2.56 -34.61
N LYS A 42 20.85 2.79 -34.26
CA LYS A 42 21.63 1.99 -33.30
C LYS A 42 22.06 2.84 -32.11
N ASN A 43 22.27 2.21 -30.96
CA ASN A 43 22.68 2.86 -29.71
C ASN A 43 21.78 4.05 -29.32
N ILE A 44 20.48 3.90 -29.53
CA ILE A 44 19.48 4.89 -29.17
C ILE A 44 19.38 4.91 -27.65
N GLN A 45 19.64 6.08 -27.06
CA GLN A 45 19.50 6.30 -25.63
C GLN A 45 18.04 6.59 -25.29
N ASN A 46 17.64 6.22 -24.06
CA ASN A 46 16.33 6.54 -23.50
C ASN A 46 15.14 5.98 -24.30
N LEU A 47 15.32 4.81 -24.92
CA LEU A 47 14.18 4.00 -25.33
C LEU A 47 13.38 3.59 -24.10
N TYR A 48 12.06 3.54 -24.26
CA TYR A 48 11.14 3.15 -23.20
C TYR A 48 10.14 2.12 -23.72
N VAL A 49 9.60 1.32 -22.80
CA VAL A 49 8.63 0.29 -23.12
C VAL A 49 7.41 0.88 -23.80
N ASN A 50 6.80 0.12 -24.72
CA ASN A 50 5.61 0.51 -25.45
C ASN A 50 5.78 1.72 -26.38
N GLN A 51 7.00 2.26 -26.54
CA GLN A 51 7.29 3.32 -27.50
C GLN A 51 6.96 2.86 -28.93
N MET A 52 6.34 3.74 -29.69
CA MET A 52 5.93 3.49 -31.07
C MET A 52 6.90 4.15 -32.03
N PHE A 53 7.24 3.45 -33.12
CA PHE A 53 7.97 4.02 -34.25
C PHE A 53 7.16 3.87 -35.54
N TYR A 54 7.08 4.97 -36.27
CA TYR A 54 6.30 5.13 -37.48
C TYR A 54 7.25 5.31 -38.66
N TYR A 55 7.16 4.42 -39.63
CA TYR A 55 7.98 4.38 -40.82
C TYR A 55 7.23 5.00 -41.99
N PHE A 56 7.90 5.84 -42.76
CA PHE A 56 7.37 6.48 -43.95
C PHE A 56 8.34 6.31 -45.12
N ASP A 57 7.80 5.94 -46.28
CA ASP A 57 8.53 6.08 -47.55
C ASP A 57 8.73 7.57 -47.87
N SER A 58 9.73 7.87 -48.70
CA SER A 58 10.01 9.23 -49.16
C SER A 58 8.75 9.88 -49.75
N PHE A 59 8.56 11.18 -49.50
CA PHE A 59 7.44 11.93 -50.07
C PHE A 59 7.65 12.12 -51.57
N ASN A 60 6.58 11.95 -52.34
CA ASN A 60 6.56 12.43 -53.73
C ASN A 60 6.30 13.94 -53.72
N ASN A 61 6.83 14.68 -54.70
CA ASN A 61 6.76 16.16 -54.75
C ASN A 61 5.33 16.74 -54.72
N SER A 62 4.29 15.93 -54.97
CA SER A 62 2.87 16.32 -54.94
C SER A 62 2.15 15.94 -53.63
N GLU A 63 2.76 15.13 -52.75
CA GLU A 63 2.12 14.63 -51.53
C GLU A 63 2.31 15.62 -50.37
N LYS A 64 1.19 16.15 -49.84
CA LYS A 64 1.19 17.02 -48.64
C LYS A 64 1.06 16.25 -47.32
N ILE A 65 0.44 15.07 -47.36
CA ILE A 65 0.20 14.21 -46.20
C ILE A 65 0.50 12.78 -46.61
N LYS A 66 1.24 12.06 -45.78
CA LYS A 66 1.56 10.64 -45.99
C LYS A 66 1.22 9.85 -44.75
N LYS A 67 0.63 8.66 -44.93
CA LYS A 67 0.38 7.71 -43.84
C LYS A 67 1.63 6.86 -43.62
N PRO A 68 1.88 6.39 -42.39
CA PRO A 68 2.98 5.46 -42.13
C PRO A 68 2.74 4.15 -42.89
N CYS A 69 3.78 3.63 -43.54
CA CYS A 69 3.78 2.32 -44.20
C CYS A 69 4.09 1.19 -43.22
N GLY A 70 4.75 1.49 -42.09
CA GLY A 70 5.09 0.55 -41.04
C GLY A 70 4.91 1.17 -39.66
N ILE A 71 4.45 0.38 -38.70
CA ILE A 71 4.33 0.80 -37.30
C ILE A 71 4.80 -0.34 -36.42
N ILE A 72 5.87 -0.09 -35.67
CA ILE A 72 6.37 -1.01 -34.64
C ILE A 72 6.10 -0.43 -33.26
N LYS A 73 5.83 -1.31 -32.32
CA LYS A 73 5.77 -1.03 -30.88
C LYS A 73 6.86 -1.83 -30.19
N ILE A 74 7.75 -1.17 -29.48
CA ILE A 74 8.87 -1.87 -28.84
C ILE A 74 8.52 -2.41 -27.45
N TYR A 75 9.14 -3.52 -27.09
CA TYR A 75 9.16 -4.07 -25.73
C TYR A 75 10.56 -4.58 -25.39
N GLY A 76 10.84 -4.70 -24.10
CA GLY A 76 12.13 -5.13 -23.57
C GLY A 76 12.04 -6.49 -22.87
N ASN A 77 13.14 -6.88 -22.24
CA ASN A 77 13.16 -8.04 -21.35
C ASN A 77 12.31 -7.75 -20.11
N SER A 78 11.67 -8.77 -19.55
CA SER A 78 10.85 -8.58 -18.35
C SER A 78 11.68 -8.00 -17.20
N PRO A 79 11.20 -6.92 -16.54
CA PRO A 79 11.91 -6.31 -15.43
C PRO A 79 11.73 -7.13 -14.16
N ASN A 80 12.57 -6.86 -13.16
CA ASN A 80 12.35 -7.27 -11.78
C ASN A 80 11.67 -6.14 -11.01
N ILE A 81 10.71 -6.49 -10.15
CA ILE A 81 10.11 -5.53 -9.22
C ILE A 81 11.06 -5.36 -8.03
N GLN A 82 11.47 -4.14 -7.75
CA GLN A 82 12.30 -3.78 -6.60
C GLN A 82 11.62 -2.68 -5.79
N ILE A 83 11.77 -2.72 -4.47
CA ILE A 83 11.38 -1.62 -3.58
C ILE A 83 12.60 -0.95 -2.97
N LYS A 84 12.62 0.38 -2.94
CA LYS A 84 13.68 1.15 -2.27
C LYS A 84 13.21 1.68 -0.91
N PRO A 85 14.13 1.81 0.07
CA PRO A 85 15.57 1.52 -0.02
C PRO A 85 15.94 0.03 0.13
N TYR A 86 14.98 -0.84 0.42
CA TYR A 86 15.22 -2.18 0.93
C TYR A 86 15.90 -3.17 -0.03
N GLU A 87 15.75 -2.99 -1.34
CA GLU A 87 16.25 -3.93 -2.36
C GLU A 87 17.16 -3.26 -3.39
N SER A 88 17.99 -2.33 -2.93
CA SER A 88 18.88 -1.55 -3.82
C SER A 88 20.08 -2.37 -4.35
N THR A 89 20.53 -3.36 -3.58
CA THR A 89 21.75 -4.15 -3.87
C THR A 89 21.59 -5.64 -3.63
N PHE A 90 20.69 -6.04 -2.71
CA PHE A 90 20.43 -7.43 -2.36
C PHE A 90 18.92 -7.67 -2.31
N GLU A 91 18.49 -8.88 -2.62
CA GLU A 91 17.10 -9.29 -2.40
C GLU A 91 16.79 -9.26 -0.90
N ALA A 92 15.58 -8.82 -0.56
CA ALA A 92 15.12 -8.89 0.82
C ALA A 92 15.04 -10.35 1.31
N PRO A 93 15.35 -10.63 2.59
CA PRO A 93 15.23 -11.96 3.18
C PRO A 93 13.84 -12.56 2.96
N LYS A 94 13.75 -13.88 2.79
CA LYS A 94 12.48 -14.56 2.52
C LYS A 94 11.93 -15.28 3.74
N VAL A 95 10.61 -15.20 3.92
CA VAL A 95 9.81 -16.06 4.80
C VAL A 95 8.79 -16.77 3.93
N GLY A 96 9.01 -18.05 3.64
CA GLY A 96 8.25 -18.73 2.59
C GLY A 96 8.38 -18.00 1.25
N ASN A 97 7.27 -17.55 0.68
CA ASN A 97 7.22 -16.80 -0.58
C ASN A 97 7.26 -15.27 -0.39
N TYR A 98 7.41 -14.78 0.84
CA TYR A 98 7.36 -13.36 1.19
C TYR A 98 8.74 -12.75 1.29
N HIS A 99 8.92 -11.58 0.68
CA HIS A 99 10.08 -10.72 0.92
C HIS A 99 9.84 -9.93 2.20
N LYS A 100 10.53 -10.32 3.26
CA LYS A 100 10.38 -9.76 4.60
C LYS A 100 11.13 -8.44 4.71
N ILE A 101 10.41 -7.41 5.15
CA ILE A 101 10.92 -6.06 5.38
C ILE A 101 10.71 -5.72 6.85
N ASN A 102 11.83 -5.59 7.58
CA ASN A 102 11.81 -5.15 8.96
C ASN A 102 11.67 -3.63 9.04
N LEU A 103 10.60 -3.18 9.68
CA LEU A 103 10.36 -1.78 9.99
C LEU A 103 10.84 -1.46 11.40
N LEU A 104 11.42 -0.27 11.56
CA LEU A 104 11.83 0.27 12.85
C LEU A 104 10.69 1.05 13.54
N ASP A 105 9.70 1.50 12.77
CA ASP A 105 8.61 2.35 13.23
C ASP A 105 7.30 2.01 12.50
N THR A 106 6.17 2.28 13.14
CA THR A 106 4.81 2.07 12.63
C THR A 106 4.25 3.28 11.90
N ASN A 107 4.99 4.39 11.84
CA ASN A 107 4.57 5.58 11.10
C ASN A 107 4.33 5.28 9.61
N GLN A 108 3.48 6.10 8.99
CA GLN A 108 3.22 6.01 7.56
C GLN A 108 4.53 6.21 6.77
N GLN A 109 4.81 5.29 5.84
CA GLN A 109 6.01 5.32 5.02
C GLN A 109 5.64 5.26 3.54
N THR A 110 6.36 6.04 2.72
CA THR A 110 6.27 5.99 1.27
C THR A 110 7.36 5.06 0.74
N ILE A 111 6.95 4.05 0.01
CA ILE A 111 7.81 3.03 -0.58
C ILE A 111 7.95 3.33 -2.06
N GLU A 112 9.17 3.57 -2.53
CA GLU A 112 9.47 3.71 -3.96
C GLU A 112 9.53 2.31 -4.60
N VAL A 113 8.92 2.17 -5.77
CA VAL A 113 8.88 0.95 -6.58
C VAL A 113 9.55 1.21 -7.92
N VAL A 114 10.44 0.31 -8.31
CA VAL A 114 11.17 0.38 -9.58
C VAL A 114 11.00 -0.93 -10.33
N LEU A 115 10.77 -0.83 -11.64
CA LEU A 115 10.83 -1.94 -12.60
C LEU A 115 12.22 -1.96 -13.23
N ASP A 116 13.11 -2.78 -12.67
CA ASP A 116 14.50 -2.84 -13.08
C ASP A 116 14.73 -3.88 -14.18
N MET A 117 15.05 -3.40 -15.39
CA MET A 117 15.47 -4.25 -16.51
C MET A 117 16.99 -4.36 -16.53
N ALA A 118 17.54 -5.25 -15.70
CA ALA A 118 18.98 -5.55 -15.62
C ALA A 118 19.86 -4.29 -15.47
N GLY A 119 19.49 -3.40 -14.55
CA GLY A 119 20.13 -2.11 -14.27
C GLY A 119 19.49 -0.92 -14.99
N ASN A 120 18.68 -1.14 -16.03
CA ASN A 120 17.99 -0.07 -16.75
C ASN A 120 16.62 0.25 -16.14
N VAL A 121 16.65 1.03 -15.06
CA VAL A 121 15.45 1.49 -14.33
C VAL A 121 14.59 2.50 -15.11
N LYS A 122 15.12 3.10 -16.19
CA LYS A 122 14.40 4.12 -16.97
C LYS A 122 13.48 3.53 -18.03
N TYR A 123 13.79 2.33 -18.53
CA TYR A 123 13.05 1.73 -19.66
C TYR A 123 11.57 1.51 -19.35
N TYR A 124 11.24 1.08 -18.13
CA TYR A 124 9.89 0.84 -17.64
C TYR A 124 9.35 1.99 -16.76
N GLN A 125 10.01 3.15 -16.78
CA GLN A 125 9.62 4.27 -15.93
C GLN A 125 8.21 4.78 -16.28
N GLY A 126 7.37 4.96 -15.27
CA GLY A 126 6.01 5.48 -15.42
C GLY A 126 4.97 4.41 -15.81
N GLU A 127 5.39 3.16 -16.02
CA GLU A 127 4.46 2.05 -16.23
C GLU A 127 3.59 1.82 -15.00
N LYS A 128 2.37 1.32 -15.25
CA LYS A 128 1.41 1.01 -14.19
C LYS A 128 1.71 -0.35 -13.56
N ILE A 129 1.77 -0.36 -12.24
CA ILE A 129 1.95 -1.54 -11.40
C ILE A 129 0.68 -1.70 -10.56
N ASN A 130 0.15 -2.92 -10.49
CA ASN A 130 -1.00 -3.23 -9.65
C ASN A 130 -0.52 -3.56 -8.24
N LEU A 131 -1.02 -2.83 -7.26
CA LEU A 131 -0.82 -3.06 -5.83
C LEU A 131 -2.06 -3.74 -5.24
N LYS A 132 -1.87 -4.88 -4.58
CA LYS A 132 -2.90 -5.52 -3.76
C LYS A 132 -2.45 -5.56 -2.31
N ARG A 133 -3.37 -5.30 -1.37
CA ARG A 133 -3.16 -5.48 0.06
C ARG A 133 -3.77 -6.80 0.51
N MET A 134 -3.08 -7.53 1.37
CA MET A 134 -3.44 -8.89 1.77
C MET A 134 -3.54 -9.04 3.28
N LYS A 135 -4.35 -10.01 3.71
CA LYS A 135 -4.56 -10.41 5.09
C LYS A 135 -3.85 -11.73 5.33
N TYR A 136 -3.34 -11.92 6.52
CA TYR A 136 -2.95 -13.25 6.98
C TYR A 136 -4.11 -13.91 7.73
N VAL A 137 -4.62 -15.03 7.22
CA VAL A 137 -5.77 -15.75 7.77
C VAL A 137 -5.39 -17.20 8.03
N LYS A 138 -5.31 -17.59 9.31
CA LYS A 138 -5.24 -19.00 9.75
C LYS A 138 -4.16 -19.85 9.05
N GLY A 139 -3.00 -19.27 8.76
CA GLY A 139 -1.89 -19.99 8.13
C GLY A 139 -1.74 -19.73 6.63
N GLU A 140 -2.78 -19.21 5.96
CA GLU A 140 -2.74 -18.86 4.55
C GLU A 140 -3.05 -17.37 4.31
N PRO A 141 -2.53 -16.78 3.23
CA PRO A 141 -2.77 -15.38 2.91
C PRO A 141 -4.10 -15.27 2.17
N ASP A 142 -5.02 -14.47 2.69
CA ASP A 142 -6.30 -14.18 2.06
C ASP A 142 -6.33 -12.72 1.59
N VAL A 143 -6.99 -12.43 0.47
CA VAL A 143 -7.00 -11.08 -0.11
C VAL A 143 -8.04 -10.22 0.64
N ILE A 144 -7.62 -9.11 1.27
CA ILE A 144 -8.51 -8.22 2.06
C ILE A 144 -9.51 -7.51 1.16
N GLU A 145 -9.04 -7.08 0.00
CA GLU A 145 -9.77 -6.23 -0.92
C GLU A 145 -9.55 -6.72 -2.35
N ASN A 146 -10.65 -7.04 -3.05
CA ASN A 146 -10.63 -7.52 -4.43
C ASN A 146 -10.18 -6.45 -5.46
N TYR A 147 -9.89 -5.22 -5.02
CA TYR A 147 -9.53 -4.12 -5.90
C TYR A 147 -8.03 -3.83 -5.83
N ALA A 148 -7.31 -4.18 -6.90
CA ALA A 148 -5.93 -3.75 -7.08
C ALA A 148 -5.91 -2.24 -7.38
N THR A 149 -5.14 -1.49 -6.61
CA THR A 149 -4.88 -0.06 -6.91
C THR A 149 -3.74 0.02 -7.92
N SER A 150 -3.87 0.88 -8.94
CA SER A 150 -2.77 1.14 -9.88
C SER A 150 -1.84 2.20 -9.31
N ILE A 151 -0.55 1.88 -9.21
CA ILE A 151 0.53 2.80 -8.87
C ILE A 151 1.52 2.89 -10.03
N THR A 152 2.45 3.87 -10.01
CA THR A 152 3.47 4.02 -11.07
C THR A 152 4.89 3.99 -10.55
N SER A 153 5.13 4.51 -9.34
CA SER A 153 6.50 4.67 -8.79
C SER A 153 6.58 4.60 -7.29
N ASN A 154 5.45 4.69 -6.57
CA ASN A 154 5.43 4.59 -5.12
C ASN A 154 4.06 4.18 -4.60
N PHE A 155 4.03 3.74 -3.35
CA PHE A 155 2.81 3.55 -2.56
C PHE A 155 3.09 3.84 -1.09
N THR A 156 2.04 4.04 -0.30
CA THR A 156 2.19 4.23 1.15
C THR A 156 1.82 2.96 1.90
N ILE A 157 2.49 2.72 3.02
CA ILE A 157 2.11 1.73 4.03
C ILE A 157 1.86 2.43 5.36
N ASN A 158 0.91 1.93 6.14
CA ASN A 158 0.57 2.43 7.47
C ASN A 158 0.99 1.40 8.51
N GLY A 159 2.29 1.38 8.83
CA GLY A 159 2.87 0.39 9.73
C GLY A 159 3.03 -0.97 9.06
N TYR A 160 2.52 -2.03 9.71
CA TYR A 160 2.77 -3.41 9.30
C TYR A 160 1.69 -3.93 8.35
N GLU A 161 2.11 -4.44 7.19
CA GLU A 161 1.21 -4.81 6.10
C GLU A 161 1.79 -5.93 5.21
N ILE A 162 0.90 -6.66 4.51
CA ILE A 162 1.28 -7.57 3.42
C ILE A 162 0.79 -6.96 2.10
N VAL A 163 1.66 -6.89 1.10
CA VAL A 163 1.29 -6.39 -0.24
C VAL A 163 1.83 -7.28 -1.36
N GLU A 164 1.07 -7.39 -2.44
CA GLU A 164 1.50 -7.98 -3.71
C GLU A 164 1.64 -6.86 -4.75
N LEU A 165 2.84 -6.72 -5.33
CA LEU A 165 3.06 -5.90 -6.51
C LEU A 165 3.01 -6.79 -7.75
N ILE A 166 2.24 -6.40 -8.75
CA ILE A 166 2.03 -7.15 -9.99
C ILE A 166 2.27 -6.23 -11.18
N TYR A 167 3.10 -6.66 -12.12
CA TYR A 167 3.28 -5.99 -13.41
C TYR A 167 3.05 -6.97 -14.56
N TYR A 168 2.45 -6.48 -15.65
CA TYR A 168 2.20 -7.25 -16.86
C TYR A 168 3.19 -6.83 -17.93
N SER A 169 4.33 -7.51 -17.98
CA SER A 169 5.42 -7.22 -18.91
C SER A 169 5.00 -7.54 -20.35
N PRO A 170 5.11 -6.60 -21.31
CA PRO A 170 4.70 -6.85 -22.68
C PRO A 170 5.62 -7.85 -23.38
N LEU A 171 5.01 -8.78 -24.11
CA LEU A 171 5.65 -9.69 -25.05
C LEU A 171 5.14 -9.41 -26.48
N LYS A 172 5.65 -10.18 -27.47
CA LYS A 172 5.27 -10.06 -28.89
C LYS A 172 3.75 -10.06 -29.08
N ASN A 173 3.05 -11.05 -28.52
CA ASN A 173 1.61 -11.25 -28.73
C ASN A 173 0.82 -11.36 -27.42
N SER A 174 1.43 -11.10 -26.28
CA SER A 174 0.82 -11.31 -24.96
C SER A 174 1.46 -10.43 -23.89
N TYR A 175 1.13 -10.70 -22.64
CA TYR A 175 1.80 -10.14 -21.47
C TYR A 175 2.21 -11.26 -20.54
N HIS A 176 3.38 -11.11 -19.93
CA HIS A 176 3.87 -11.99 -18.88
C HIS A 176 3.62 -11.35 -17.51
N LYS A 177 2.90 -12.05 -16.63
CA LYS A 177 2.66 -11.59 -15.26
C LYS A 177 3.94 -11.80 -14.45
N ILE A 178 4.49 -10.73 -13.91
CA ILE A 178 5.48 -10.77 -12.85
C ILE A 178 4.84 -10.27 -11.55
N SER A 179 5.13 -10.92 -10.43
CA SER A 179 4.59 -10.53 -9.13
C SER A 179 5.59 -10.75 -8.01
N LYS A 180 5.51 -9.90 -6.99
CA LYS A 180 6.36 -9.99 -5.81
C LYS A 180 5.56 -9.63 -4.55
N LEU A 181 5.61 -10.54 -3.57
CA LEU A 181 4.97 -10.42 -2.27
C LEU A 181 5.95 -9.81 -1.27
N TYR A 182 5.52 -8.76 -0.58
CA TYR A 182 6.27 -8.10 0.48
C TYR A 182 5.53 -8.19 1.80
N TYR A 183 6.30 -8.41 2.85
CA TYR A 183 5.81 -8.58 4.21
C TYR A 183 6.51 -7.57 5.13
N PHE A 184 5.81 -6.47 5.43
CA PHE A 184 6.30 -5.40 6.28
C PHE A 184 5.94 -5.68 7.74
N VAL A 185 6.96 -5.83 8.59
CA VAL A 185 6.82 -6.34 9.96
C VAL A 185 7.68 -5.60 10.97
N PRO A 186 7.40 -5.74 12.28
CA PRO A 186 8.35 -5.32 13.30
C PRO A 186 9.72 -5.95 13.08
N SER A 187 10.77 -5.22 13.46
CA SER A 187 12.15 -5.74 13.44
C SER A 187 12.33 -6.94 14.37
N GLU A 188 11.58 -6.98 15.46
CA GLU A 188 11.56 -8.11 16.39
C GLU A 188 10.58 -9.18 15.93
N LYS A 189 11.03 -10.44 15.96
CA LYS A 189 10.21 -11.59 15.57
C LYS A 189 9.00 -11.78 16.50
N ASN A 190 9.21 -11.64 17.80
CA ASN A 190 8.14 -11.70 18.80
C ASN A 190 7.99 -10.29 19.37
N PHE A 191 7.07 -9.53 18.80
CA PHE A 191 6.92 -8.12 19.11
C PHE A 191 5.85 -7.91 20.18
N ILE A 192 6.17 -7.15 21.22
CA ILE A 192 5.22 -6.78 22.27
C ILE A 192 4.85 -5.31 22.08
N ILE A 193 3.56 -5.07 21.85
CA ILE A 193 3.01 -3.72 21.84
C ILE A 193 2.88 -3.26 23.29
N LYS A 194 3.29 -2.01 23.54
CA LYS A 194 3.27 -1.41 24.88
C LYS A 194 1.89 -1.56 25.52
N GLU A 195 1.90 -1.85 26.82
CA GLU A 195 0.69 -2.00 27.62
C GLU A 195 -0.17 -0.73 27.55
N GLU A 196 -1.47 -0.91 27.32
CA GLU A 196 -2.44 0.17 27.36
C GLU A 196 -3.35 0.04 28.59
N ILE A 197 -3.65 1.16 29.23
CA ILE A 197 -4.62 1.22 30.33
C ILE A 197 -5.89 1.91 29.82
N ILE A 198 -7.01 1.18 29.83
CA ILE A 198 -8.31 1.68 29.43
C ILE A 198 -9.18 1.81 30.68
N SER A 199 -9.57 3.05 31.00
CA SER A 199 -10.44 3.35 32.13
C SER A 199 -11.84 3.73 31.64
N TYR A 200 -12.88 3.20 32.30
CA TYR A 200 -14.26 3.45 31.92
C TYR A 200 -15.21 3.38 33.12
N PHE A 201 -16.44 3.87 32.91
CA PHE A 201 -17.54 3.82 33.87
C PHE A 201 -18.53 2.75 33.44
N GLN A 202 -19.28 2.19 34.39
CA GLN A 202 -20.25 1.12 34.21
C GLN A 202 -21.36 1.49 33.22
N ASN A 203 -21.68 2.77 33.09
CA ASN A 203 -22.64 3.27 32.10
C ASN A 203 -22.13 3.20 30.65
N ASN A 204 -20.83 2.98 30.43
CA ASN A 204 -20.22 2.84 29.12
C ASN A 204 -20.24 1.39 28.65
N THR A 205 -21.34 1.01 27.98
CA THR A 205 -21.53 -0.36 27.46
C THR A 205 -20.65 -0.71 26.26
N SER A 206 -19.99 0.30 25.65
CA SER A 206 -19.15 0.15 24.46
C SER A 206 -17.73 -0.31 24.79
N ILE A 207 -17.28 -0.19 26.04
CA ILE A 207 -15.96 -0.61 26.48
C ILE A 207 -16.12 -1.89 27.29
N LYS A 208 -15.53 -2.97 26.80
CA LYS A 208 -15.46 -4.25 27.50
C LYS A 208 -14.09 -4.87 27.29
N PRO A 209 -13.57 -5.64 28.27
CA PRO A 209 -12.36 -6.41 28.08
C PRO A 209 -12.49 -7.35 26.87
N ASN A 210 -11.61 -7.23 25.89
CA ASN A 210 -11.71 -8.04 24.68
C ASN A 210 -10.35 -8.29 23.99
N CYS A 211 -10.33 -9.31 23.14
CA CYS A 211 -9.31 -9.52 22.11
C CYS A 211 -9.99 -9.55 20.74
N SER A 212 -9.56 -8.71 19.81
CA SER A 212 -9.96 -8.85 18.40
C SER A 212 -9.42 -10.18 17.85
N ILE A 213 -10.14 -10.81 16.91
CA ILE A 213 -9.63 -11.99 16.19
C ILE A 213 -8.43 -11.60 15.31
N TYR A 214 -8.44 -10.36 14.80
CA TYR A 214 -7.39 -9.76 14.01
C TYR A 214 -7.10 -8.37 14.58
N TYR A 215 -5.86 -8.11 14.97
CA TYR A 215 -5.44 -6.80 15.45
C TYR A 215 -4.99 -5.92 14.27
N LEU A 216 -4.15 -6.46 13.40
CA LEU A 216 -3.79 -5.95 12.09
C LEU A 216 -4.10 -7.02 11.03
N ASN A 217 -3.64 -6.73 9.82
CA ASN A 217 -3.83 -7.58 8.65
C ASN A 217 -2.74 -8.64 8.49
N ILE A 218 -1.76 -8.72 9.39
CA ILE A 218 -0.57 -9.56 9.23
C ILE A 218 -0.53 -10.76 10.17
N GLU A 219 -1.58 -10.95 10.95
CA GLU A 219 -1.65 -11.85 12.08
C GLU A 219 -3.08 -12.31 12.37
N TYR A 220 -3.23 -13.38 13.13
CA TYR A 220 -4.52 -13.82 13.68
C TYR A 220 -4.36 -14.26 15.14
N LEU A 221 -5.42 -14.12 15.94
CA LEU A 221 -5.39 -14.44 17.36
C LEU A 221 -5.13 -15.94 17.59
N ASP A 222 -4.15 -16.25 18.43
CA ASP A 222 -3.70 -17.61 18.74
C ASP A 222 -3.95 -17.97 20.21
N PHE A 223 -3.53 -17.09 21.12
CA PHE A 223 -3.72 -17.25 22.57
C PHE A 223 -4.30 -15.99 23.21
N VAL A 224 -5.05 -16.20 24.29
CA VAL A 224 -5.44 -15.15 25.23
C VAL A 224 -4.91 -15.49 26.61
N ASP A 225 -4.38 -14.50 27.30
CA ASP A 225 -4.13 -14.52 28.73
C ASP A 225 -5.16 -13.61 29.40
N TYR A 226 -6.05 -14.22 30.19
CA TYR A 226 -7.08 -13.53 30.96
C TYR A 226 -6.71 -13.60 32.44
N ASN A 227 -6.26 -12.46 32.99
CA ASN A 227 -5.80 -12.31 34.37
C ASN A 227 -4.79 -13.39 34.83
N GLY A 228 -3.78 -13.69 34.00
CA GLY A 228 -2.73 -14.67 34.28
C GLY A 228 -3.09 -16.10 33.88
N THR A 229 -4.32 -16.33 33.41
CA THR A 229 -4.73 -17.65 32.91
C THR A 229 -4.67 -17.67 31.40
N LYS A 230 -3.75 -18.47 30.85
CA LYS A 230 -3.54 -18.58 29.40
C LYS A 230 -4.39 -19.69 28.78
N GLY A 231 -5.12 -19.37 27.70
CA GLY A 231 -5.87 -20.32 26.89
C GLY A 231 -5.65 -20.11 25.40
N SER A 232 -5.53 -21.19 24.64
CA SER A 232 -5.58 -21.12 23.18
C SER A 232 -7.03 -20.91 22.73
N ILE A 233 -7.23 -20.27 21.57
CA ILE A 233 -8.57 -20.06 21.01
C ILE A 233 -9.36 -21.37 20.87
N GLN A 234 -8.67 -22.47 20.56
CA GLN A 234 -9.29 -23.78 20.39
C GLN A 234 -9.72 -24.41 21.73
N THR A 235 -9.12 -24.00 22.84
CA THR A 235 -9.33 -24.61 24.17
C THR A 235 -10.02 -23.70 25.17
N LEU A 236 -10.40 -22.46 24.80
CA LEU A 236 -11.02 -21.50 25.74
C LEU A 236 -12.24 -22.08 26.48
N ASN A 237 -13.05 -22.91 25.81
CA ASN A 237 -14.24 -23.56 26.39
C ASN A 237 -13.93 -24.65 27.42
N SER A 238 -12.67 -25.10 27.51
CA SER A 238 -12.22 -26.14 28.44
C SER A 238 -11.09 -25.69 29.36
N THR A 239 -10.55 -24.48 29.19
CA THR A 239 -9.52 -23.93 30.06
C THR A 239 -10.13 -23.45 31.38
N ASP A 240 -9.75 -24.09 32.49
CA ASP A 240 -10.14 -23.69 33.83
C ASP A 240 -9.71 -22.25 34.12
N GLY A 241 -10.57 -21.47 34.79
CA GLY A 241 -10.35 -20.04 35.04
C GLY A 241 -10.87 -19.11 33.94
N ILE A 242 -10.98 -19.59 32.69
CA ILE A 242 -11.53 -18.85 31.54
C ILE A 242 -12.92 -19.35 31.13
N LYS A 243 -13.15 -20.66 31.21
CA LYS A 243 -14.40 -21.30 30.76
C LYS A 243 -15.63 -20.60 31.33
N GLY A 244 -16.53 -20.21 30.42
CA GLY A 244 -17.80 -19.56 30.77
C GLY A 244 -17.71 -18.05 31.05
N LYS A 245 -16.51 -17.45 31.02
CA LYS A 245 -16.27 -16.02 31.29
C LYS A 245 -16.04 -15.19 30.03
N PHE A 246 -16.50 -15.67 28.88
CA PHE A 246 -16.33 -14.97 27.61
C PHE A 246 -17.45 -15.28 26.64
N LYS A 247 -17.59 -14.41 25.65
CA LYS A 247 -18.46 -14.55 24.49
C LYS A 247 -17.64 -14.26 23.23
N ILE A 248 -17.75 -15.16 22.26
CA ILE A 248 -17.15 -14.96 20.94
C ILE A 248 -18.19 -14.28 20.06
N ASP A 249 -17.85 -13.13 19.50
CA ASP A 249 -18.58 -12.53 18.39
C ASP A 249 -17.85 -12.78 17.06
N LYS A 250 -18.32 -12.16 15.97
CA LYS A 250 -17.75 -12.38 14.62
C LYS A 250 -16.31 -11.87 14.47
N THR A 251 -15.91 -10.90 15.29
CA THR A 251 -14.70 -10.08 15.13
C THR A 251 -13.80 -10.06 16.35
N SER A 252 -14.32 -10.46 17.52
CA SER A 252 -13.64 -10.36 18.80
C SER A 252 -14.12 -11.41 19.79
N ILE A 253 -13.34 -11.59 20.85
CA ILE A 253 -13.67 -12.37 22.03
C ILE A 253 -13.79 -11.38 23.19
N ILE A 254 -14.99 -11.28 23.74
CA ILE A 254 -15.32 -10.36 24.82
C ILE A 254 -15.34 -11.15 26.12
N PHE A 255 -14.61 -10.69 27.13
CA PHE A 255 -14.50 -11.33 28.43
C PHE A 255 -15.34 -10.61 29.47
N ASP A 256 -15.76 -11.36 30.47
CA ASP A 256 -16.42 -10.81 31.65
C ASP A 256 -15.42 -10.01 32.49
N GLU A 257 -15.93 -9.01 33.20
CA GLU A 257 -15.14 -8.17 34.09
C GLU A 257 -14.86 -8.89 35.41
N MET A 258 -13.70 -8.62 35.99
CA MET A 258 -13.39 -9.06 37.35
C MET A 258 -14.17 -8.25 38.39
N GLU A 259 -14.51 -8.91 39.50
CA GLU A 259 -15.26 -8.31 40.61
C GLU A 259 -14.53 -7.13 41.28
N ASP A 260 -13.20 -7.09 41.19
CA ASP A 260 -12.38 -6.00 41.71
C ASP A 260 -12.30 -4.78 40.76
N GLY A 261 -12.99 -4.84 39.62
CA GLY A 261 -13.02 -3.82 38.59
C GLY A 261 -11.74 -3.70 37.77
N LYS A 262 -10.80 -4.65 37.90
CA LYS A 262 -9.52 -4.64 37.17
C LYS A 262 -9.38 -5.91 36.36
N THR A 263 -9.42 -5.78 35.05
CA THR A 263 -9.27 -6.93 34.13
C THR A 263 -8.07 -6.70 33.25
N THR A 264 -7.09 -7.60 33.30
CA THR A 264 -5.92 -7.59 32.41
C THR A 264 -6.10 -8.66 31.36
N ILE A 265 -5.97 -8.27 30.10
CA ILE A 265 -6.03 -9.17 28.96
C ILE A 265 -4.75 -9.01 28.14
N SER A 266 -4.09 -10.13 27.85
CA SER A 266 -3.07 -10.17 26.81
C SER A 266 -3.51 -11.04 25.65
N CYS A 267 -3.50 -10.47 24.45
CA CYS A 267 -3.85 -11.15 23.21
C CYS A 267 -2.57 -11.43 22.44
N THR A 268 -2.26 -12.70 22.18
CA THR A 268 -1.10 -13.10 21.38
C THR A 268 -1.58 -13.57 20.01
N TYR A 269 -1.10 -12.88 18.99
CA TYR A 269 -1.42 -13.12 17.60
C TYR A 269 -0.25 -13.78 16.89
N LYS A 270 -0.55 -14.79 16.09
CA LYS A 270 0.43 -15.50 15.28
C LYS A 270 0.62 -14.79 13.95
N THR A 271 1.89 -14.55 13.61
CA THR A 271 2.30 -13.97 12.33
C THR A 271 2.93 -15.05 11.44
N LEU A 272 3.41 -14.68 10.24
CA LEU A 272 4.08 -15.62 9.33
C LEU A 272 5.38 -16.19 9.90
N ASP A 273 6.10 -15.43 10.71
CA ASP A 273 7.43 -15.79 11.19
C ASP A 273 7.65 -15.62 12.69
N GLY A 274 6.62 -15.24 13.44
CA GLY A 274 6.67 -14.99 14.87
C GLY A 274 5.31 -14.66 15.48
N SER A 275 5.27 -13.67 16.36
CA SER A 275 4.05 -13.27 17.06
C SER A 275 4.00 -11.79 17.40
N ILE A 276 2.79 -11.24 17.50
CA ILE A 276 2.53 -9.91 18.08
C ILE A 276 1.71 -10.12 19.34
N THR A 277 2.09 -9.49 20.45
CA THR A 277 1.33 -9.53 21.69
C THR A 277 0.89 -8.12 22.09
N THR A 278 -0.40 -7.95 22.39
CA THR A 278 -0.95 -6.74 22.97
C THR A 278 -1.41 -7.03 24.39
N THR A 279 -1.10 -6.15 25.34
CA THR A 279 -1.62 -6.24 26.71
C THR A 279 -2.43 -4.99 27.02
N THR A 280 -3.65 -5.19 27.52
CA THR A 280 -4.55 -4.10 27.90
C THR A 280 -5.09 -4.35 29.29
N ARG A 281 -4.98 -3.31 30.14
CA ARG A 281 -5.55 -3.29 31.48
C ARG A 281 -6.80 -2.44 31.49
N PHE A 282 -7.94 -3.10 31.65
CA PHE A 282 -9.26 -2.51 31.77
C PHE A 282 -9.56 -2.19 33.23
N VAL A 283 -9.98 -0.95 33.49
CA VAL A 283 -10.15 -0.39 34.83
C VAL A 283 -11.54 0.25 34.93
N MET A 284 -12.48 -0.43 35.59
CA MET A 284 -13.81 0.11 35.83
C MET A 284 -13.82 1.01 37.07
N MET A 285 -13.93 2.31 36.84
CA MET A 285 -13.78 3.34 37.87
C MET A 285 -14.85 3.24 38.97
N ASP A 286 -16.08 2.88 38.61
CA ASP A 286 -17.18 2.77 39.58
C ASP A 286 -16.93 1.68 40.63
N MET A 287 -16.33 0.55 40.24
CA MET A 287 -15.93 -0.49 41.19
C MET A 287 -14.75 -0.06 42.04
N ILE A 288 -13.76 0.64 41.44
CA ILE A 288 -12.62 1.15 42.19
C ILE A 288 -13.04 2.19 43.22
N VAL A 289 -14.01 3.06 42.93
CA VAL A 289 -14.51 4.03 43.92
C VAL A 289 -15.30 3.33 45.04
N LYS A 290 -16.10 2.29 44.69
CA LYS A 290 -16.80 1.46 45.68
C LYS A 290 -15.84 0.71 46.61
N LEU A 291 -14.76 0.15 46.07
CA LEU A 291 -13.72 -0.58 46.82
C LEU A 291 -12.75 0.38 47.55
N GLY A 292 -12.45 1.53 46.93
CA GLY A 292 -11.51 2.57 47.34
C GLY A 292 -12.05 3.62 48.31
N SER A 293 -13.24 3.37 48.89
CA SER A 293 -13.64 4.01 50.15
C SER A 293 -12.67 3.68 51.31
N ASN A 294 -11.65 2.84 51.06
CA ASN A 294 -10.36 2.84 51.77
C ASN A 294 -9.19 3.14 50.80
N LYS A 295 -8.87 4.44 50.67
CA LYS A 295 -7.64 5.10 50.15
C LYS A 295 -6.69 4.31 49.21
N GLN A 296 -6.60 4.73 47.94
CA GLN A 296 -5.30 4.99 47.27
C GLN A 296 -5.45 5.81 45.96
N GLN A 297 -4.44 6.64 45.68
CA GLN A 297 -4.38 7.64 44.60
C GLN A 297 -4.34 7.06 43.18
N LEU A 298 -5.00 7.76 42.26
CA LEU A 298 -5.11 7.47 40.82
C LEU A 298 -3.78 7.80 40.09
N PRO A 299 -3.25 6.94 39.18
CA PRO A 299 -2.06 7.27 38.39
C PRO A 299 -2.34 8.28 37.26
N ASN A 300 -1.39 9.19 37.04
CA ASN A 300 -1.51 10.42 36.23
C ASN A 300 -1.55 10.26 34.69
N ASP A 301 -1.56 9.06 34.12
CA ASP A 301 -1.53 8.86 32.65
C ASP A 301 -2.82 8.19 32.12
N THR A 302 -3.98 8.78 32.40
CA THR A 302 -5.28 8.26 31.96
C THR A 302 -5.84 9.07 30.80
N ARG A 303 -6.07 8.45 29.63
CA ARG A 303 -6.94 9.06 28.59
C ARG A 303 -8.40 8.87 29.00
N PHE A 304 -9.01 9.93 29.50
CA PHE A 304 -10.44 9.98 29.78
C PHE A 304 -11.23 10.17 28.47
N PHE A 305 -12.10 9.22 28.12
CA PHE A 305 -13.07 9.40 27.05
C PHE A 305 -14.43 9.79 27.64
N SER A 306 -14.75 11.09 27.62
CA SER A 306 -16.12 11.59 27.80
C SER A 306 -16.81 11.64 26.45
N THR A 307 -17.96 10.98 26.31
CA THR A 307 -18.72 10.91 25.07
C THR A 307 -19.44 12.22 24.76
N SER A 308 -19.14 12.82 23.61
CA SER A 308 -20.14 13.41 22.72
C SER A 308 -19.58 13.67 21.31
N THR A 309 -20.36 13.24 20.32
CA THR A 309 -20.25 13.52 18.87
C THR A 309 -19.42 12.55 18.02
N THR A 310 -20.12 11.94 17.06
CA THR A 310 -19.69 11.12 15.93
C THR A 310 -18.40 11.63 15.27
N GLN A 311 -17.31 10.86 15.28
CA GLN A 311 -16.17 11.18 14.41
C GLN A 311 -15.36 9.95 14.00
N LYS A 312 -15.48 9.65 12.70
CA LYS A 312 -14.48 9.17 11.73
C LYS A 312 -13.06 8.91 12.27
N SER A 313 -12.51 7.76 11.83
CA SER A 313 -11.10 7.37 11.85
C SER A 313 -10.14 8.58 11.78
N ARG A 314 -9.35 8.80 12.84
CA ARG A 314 -8.35 9.88 12.92
C ARG A 314 -7.08 9.46 12.19
N THR A 315 -6.80 10.14 11.08
CA THR A 315 -5.46 10.35 10.53
C THR A 315 -4.69 11.23 11.53
N MET A 316 -3.44 10.88 11.85
CA MET A 316 -2.55 11.72 12.67
C MET A 316 -2.07 12.93 11.85
N GLU A 317 -2.56 14.12 12.14
CA GLU A 317 -1.88 15.38 11.81
C GLU A 317 -0.87 15.70 12.91
N LYS A 318 0.40 15.85 12.54
CA LYS A 318 1.43 16.47 13.38
C LYS A 318 1.32 17.99 13.23
N GLY A 319 1.33 18.69 14.37
CA GLY A 319 1.44 20.14 14.43
C GLY A 319 2.75 20.63 13.81
N VAL A 320 2.65 21.68 13.00
CA VAL A 320 3.76 22.48 12.49
C VAL A 320 3.78 23.79 13.27
N ASP A 321 4.94 24.16 13.79
CA ASP A 321 5.20 25.40 14.49
C ASP A 321 4.98 26.63 13.59
N ASN A 322 4.43 27.67 14.20
CA ASN A 322 4.22 28.99 13.61
C ASN A 322 5.54 29.68 13.24
N VAL A 323 5.66 30.08 11.97
CA VAL A 323 6.36 31.32 11.57
C VAL A 323 5.48 32.02 10.54
N GLY A 324 5.04 33.24 10.87
CA GLY A 324 3.94 33.92 10.19
C GLY A 324 4.28 34.50 8.82
N ASN A 325 3.22 34.82 8.06
CA ASN A 325 3.16 36.06 7.30
C ASN A 325 1.74 36.37 6.80
N LYS A 326 1.39 37.66 6.90
CA LYS A 326 0.22 38.31 6.29
C LYS A 326 0.08 37.99 4.80
N ALA A 327 -1.03 37.37 4.40
CA ALA A 327 -1.67 37.57 3.08
C ALA A 327 -2.97 36.74 2.95
N ILE A 328 -4.03 37.11 3.68
CA ILE A 328 -5.39 36.61 3.38
C ILE A 328 -6.32 37.82 3.34
N LYS A 329 -6.48 38.35 2.12
CA LYS A 329 -7.58 39.23 1.70
C LYS A 329 -7.54 39.41 0.17
N GLN A 330 -7.61 38.34 -0.64
CA GLN A 330 -7.83 38.52 -2.10
C GLN A 330 -8.25 37.30 -2.97
N THR A 331 -8.92 36.27 -2.43
CA THR A 331 -9.27 35.09 -3.27
C THR A 331 -10.76 34.71 -3.35
N GLU A 332 -11.68 35.49 -2.82
CA GLU A 332 -13.13 35.24 -3.00
C GLU A 332 -13.77 35.93 -4.22
N ILE A 333 -12.99 36.56 -5.11
CA ILE A 333 -13.51 37.21 -6.32
C ILE A 333 -13.33 36.36 -7.60
N PHE A 334 -12.52 35.29 -7.56
CA PHE A 334 -12.15 34.56 -8.79
C PHE A 334 -13.05 33.37 -9.17
N LEU A 335 -13.97 32.94 -8.30
CA LEU A 335 -14.88 31.82 -8.61
C LEU A 335 -16.18 32.24 -9.30
N GLY A 336 -16.53 33.54 -9.30
CA GLY A 336 -17.74 34.05 -9.96
C GLY A 336 -17.60 34.31 -11.47
N ILE A 337 -16.37 34.51 -11.97
CA ILE A 337 -16.13 34.92 -13.37
C ILE A 337 -15.95 33.71 -14.32
N SER A 338 -15.54 32.53 -13.80
CA SER A 338 -15.32 31.34 -14.64
C SER A 338 -16.61 30.65 -15.10
N MET A 339 -17.75 30.85 -14.41
CA MET A 339 -19.02 30.26 -14.84
C MET A 339 -19.73 31.07 -15.92
N LEU A 340 -19.49 32.38 -16.01
CA LEU A 340 -20.09 33.21 -17.07
C LEU A 340 -19.42 32.98 -18.44
N LEU A 341 -18.14 32.62 -18.47
CA LEU A 341 -17.41 32.35 -19.72
C LEU A 341 -17.78 31.01 -20.37
N LEU A 342 -18.24 30.03 -19.59
CA LEU A 342 -18.71 28.74 -20.10
C LEU A 342 -20.08 28.81 -20.80
N LEU A 343 -20.92 29.80 -20.45
CA LEU A 343 -22.20 30.02 -21.11
C LEU A 343 -22.08 30.70 -22.48
N PHE A 344 -21.02 31.49 -22.71
CA PHE A 344 -20.81 32.14 -24.01
C PHE A 344 -20.21 31.24 -25.09
N ILE A 345 -19.52 30.15 -24.73
CA ILE A 345 -18.91 29.21 -25.70
C ILE A 345 -19.95 28.22 -26.26
N LEU A 346 -21.08 28.01 -25.57
CA LEU A 346 -22.13 27.09 -26.01
C LEU A 346 -23.14 27.70 -27.01
N GLN A 347 -22.95 28.97 -27.41
CA GLN A 347 -23.83 29.66 -28.38
C GLN A 347 -23.10 30.14 -29.66
N MET A 348 -21.92 29.61 -29.97
CA MET A 348 -21.25 29.80 -31.27
C MET A 348 -21.12 28.52 -32.06
#